data_AF-A0A7Y8H3Z9-F1
#
_entry.id   AF-A0A7Y8H3Z9-F1
#
_cell.length_a   1.000
_cell.length_b   1.000
_cell.length_c   1.000
_cell.angle_alpha   90.00
_cell.angle_beta   90.00
_cell.angle_gamma   90.00
#
_symmetry.space_group_name_H-M   'P 1'
#
loop_
_entity.id
_entity.type
_entity.pdbx_description
1 polymer ?
#
loop_
_entity_poly.entity_id
_entity_poly.type
_entity_poly.pdbx_seq_one_letter_code
_entity_poly.pdbx_strand_id
1 'polypeptide(L)'
;MGKKESSGFNKSIRDVAPLLGLGMQLAATIVITVLFGDWLDNKFQTGYLYTIIFAVLGTFAGLYHFIKSVLDAEKKKNSGEKE
;
A
#
# COMPACT_ATOMS: atom_id res chain seq x y z
N MET A 1 17.97 3.90 -36.36
CA MET A 1 17.86 5.07 -35.46
C MET A 1 16.92 4.69 -34.32
N GLY A 2 17.43 4.30 -33.15
CA GLY A 2 16.54 3.86 -32.06
C GLY A 2 17.27 3.11 -30.96
N LYS A 3 17.79 3.83 -29.97
CA LYS A 3 18.20 3.35 -28.64
C LYS A 3 18.92 4.51 -27.92
N LYS A 4 18.15 5.49 -27.42
CA LYS A 4 18.69 6.47 -26.44
C LYS A 4 17.68 7.04 -25.45
N GLU A 5 16.38 6.75 -25.58
CA GLU A 5 15.36 7.22 -24.61
C GLU A 5 15.06 6.27 -23.44
N SER A 6 15.41 4.97 -23.52
CA SER A 6 14.99 3.98 -22.52
C SER A 6 15.76 4.02 -21.20
N SER A 7 16.89 4.72 -21.11
CA SER A 7 17.73 4.73 -19.89
C SER A 7 17.17 5.65 -18.81
N GLY A 8 16.62 6.81 -19.19
CA GLY A 8 15.99 7.76 -18.26
C GLY A 8 14.69 7.20 -17.69
N PHE A 9 13.80 6.72 -18.57
CA PHE A 9 12.51 6.16 -18.18
C PHE A 9 12.64 4.92 -17.28
N ASN A 10 13.53 3.98 -17.61
CA ASN A 10 13.72 2.78 -16.78
C ASN A 10 14.28 3.09 -15.39
N LYS A 11 15.10 4.14 -15.24
CA LYS A 11 15.61 4.58 -13.93
C LYS A 11 14.48 5.17 -13.09
N SER A 12 13.70 6.08 -13.65
CA SER A 12 12.55 6.68 -12.97
C SER A 12 11.51 5.63 -12.55
N ILE A 13 11.22 4.64 -13.41
CA ILE A 13 10.32 3.53 -13.06
C ILE A 13 10.89 2.69 -11.92
N ARG A 14 12.20 2.40 -11.91
CA ARG A 14 12.85 1.64 -10.84
C ARG A 14 12.79 2.38 -9.50
N ASP A 15 12.89 3.70 -9.51
CA ASP A 15 12.88 4.52 -8.29
C ASP A 15 11.48 4.61 -7.67
N VAL A 16 10.41 4.64 -8.51
CA VAL A 16 9.02 4.72 -8.02
C VAL A 16 8.36 3.35 -7.85
N ALA A 17 8.86 2.29 -8.48
CA ALA A 17 8.27 0.95 -8.41
C ALA A 17 8.03 0.44 -6.98
N PRO A 18 8.96 0.63 -6.01
CA PRO A 18 8.72 0.25 -4.62
C PRO A 18 7.56 1.02 -3.99
N LEU A 19 7.45 2.32 -4.26
CA LEU A 19 6.36 3.16 -3.75
C LEU A 19 5.01 2.73 -4.34
N LEU A 20 4.96 2.41 -5.64
CA LEU A 20 3.76 1.89 -6.30
C LEU A 20 3.34 0.52 -5.72
N GLY A 21 4.30 -0.37 -5.45
CA GLY A 21 4.01 -1.65 -4.81
C GLY A 21 3.42 -1.49 -3.41
N LEU A 22 4.00 -0.59 -2.60
CA LEU A 22 3.49 -0.26 -1.27
C LEU A 22 2.10 0.40 -1.31
N GLY A 23 1.88 1.30 -2.27
CA GLY A 23 0.57 1.93 -2.50
C GLY A 23 -0.50 0.93 -2.93
N MET A 24 -0.14 -0.04 -3.79
CA MET A 24 -1.04 -1.12 -4.18
C MET A 24 -1.38 -2.04 -3.00
N GLN A 25 -0.42 -2.35 -2.13
CA GLN A 25 -0.66 -3.10 -0.91
C GLN A 25 -1.63 -2.37 0.04
N LEU A 26 -1.48 -1.05 0.18
CA LEU A 26 -2.41 -0.22 0.96
C LEU A 26 -3.83 -0.28 0.37
N ALA A 27 -3.97 -0.06 -0.93
CA ALA A 27 -5.26 -0.12 -1.62
C ALA A 27 -5.93 -1.50 -1.45
N ALA A 28 -5.17 -2.58 -1.64
CA ALA A 28 -5.67 -3.94 -1.44
C ALA A 28 -6.14 -4.17 0.00
N THR A 29 -5.39 -3.69 0.99
CA THR A 29 -5.76 -3.79 2.41
C THR A 29 -7.09 -3.09 2.68
N ILE A 30 -7.25 -1.85 2.22
CA ILE A 30 -8.48 -1.06 2.42
C ILE A 30 -9.67 -1.76 1.77
N VAL A 31 -9.53 -2.22 0.52
CA VAL A 31 -10.58 -2.94 -0.20
C VAL A 31 -11.00 -4.20 0.57
N ILE A 32 -10.04 -5.00 1.04
CA ILE A 32 -10.32 -6.21 1.82
C ILE A 32 -11.08 -5.86 3.11
N THR A 33 -10.64 -4.84 3.86
CA THR A 33 -11.29 -4.46 5.12
C THR A 33 -12.70 -3.89 4.91
N VAL A 34 -12.93 -3.14 3.84
CA VAL A 34 -14.25 -2.59 3.51
C VAL A 34 -15.21 -3.71 3.10
N LEU A 35 -14.77 -4.62 2.21
CA LEU A 35 -15.57 -5.78 1.81
C LEU A 35 -15.87 -6.70 2.99
N PHE A 36 -14.92 -6.86 3.90
CA PHE A 36 -15.13 -7.62 5.13
C PHE A 36 -16.15 -6.95 6.05
N GLY A 37 -16.11 -5.62 6.18
CA GLY A 37 -17.09 -4.84 6.92
C GLY A 37 -18.50 -4.95 6.35
N ASP A 38 -18.63 -4.83 5.02
CA ASP A 38 -19.91 -4.95 4.31
C ASP A 38 -20.52 -6.35 4.44
N TRP A 39 -19.68 -7.39 4.34
CA TRP A 39 -20.12 -8.76 4.59
C TRP A 39 -20.65 -8.95 6.02
N LEU A 40 -20.00 -8.31 7.00
CA LEU A 40 -20.42 -8.36 8.40
C LEU A 40 -21.74 -7.60 8.60
N ASP A 41 -21.87 -6.41 8.02
CA ASP A 41 -23.10 -5.62 8.08
C ASP A 41 -24.30 -6.37 7.49
N ASN A 42 -24.11 -7.04 6.35
CA ASN A 42 -25.14 -7.87 5.73
C ASN A 42 -25.55 -9.06 6.61
N LYS A 43 -24.60 -9.63 7.37
CA LYS A 43 -24.87 -10.78 8.24
C LYS A 43 -25.57 -10.41 9.54
N PHE A 44 -25.28 -9.24 10.10
CA PHE A 44 -25.87 -8.75 11.36
C PHE A 44 -27.05 -7.77 11.15
N GLN A 45 -27.38 -7.44 9.89
CA GLN A 45 -28.40 -6.44 9.51
C GLN A 45 -28.18 -5.08 10.20
N THR A 46 -26.93 -4.70 10.41
CA THR A 46 -26.52 -3.45 11.08
C THR A 46 -26.41 -2.24 10.14
N GLY A 47 -26.74 -2.43 8.86
CA GLY A 47 -26.69 -1.39 7.84
C GLY A 47 -25.27 -1.14 7.36
N TYR A 48 -24.55 -0.20 7.98
CA TYR A 48 -23.20 0.23 7.58
C TYR A 48 -22.23 0.43 8.76
N LEU A 49 -22.63 0.00 9.96
CA LEU A 49 -21.84 0.26 11.18
C LEU A 49 -20.49 -0.44 11.14
N TYR A 50 -20.45 -1.73 10.79
CA TYR A 50 -19.20 -2.48 10.73
C TYR A 50 -18.33 -2.02 9.57
N THR A 51 -18.92 -1.68 8.43
CA THR A 51 -18.20 -1.12 7.28
C THR A 51 -17.48 0.17 7.67
N ILE A 52 -18.13 1.08 8.40
CA ILE A 52 -17.49 2.32 8.86
C ILE A 52 -16.36 2.00 9.85
N ILE A 53 -16.60 1.12 10.82
CA ILE A 53 -15.58 0.74 11.82
C ILE A 53 -14.36 0.10 11.14
N PHE A 54 -14.57 -0.88 10.27
CA PHE A 54 -13.51 -1.57 9.54
C PHE A 54 -12.85 -0.68 8.48
N ALA A 55 -13.56 0.26 7.86
CA ALA A 55 -12.96 1.23 6.96
C ALA A 55 -12.01 2.16 7.72
N VAL A 56 -12.41 2.67 8.89
CA VAL A 56 -11.55 3.51 9.74
C VAL A 56 -10.36 2.70 10.23
N LEU A 57 -10.60 1.53 10.85
CA LEU A 57 -9.53 0.68 11.36
C LEU A 57 -8.58 0.20 10.26
N GLY A 58 -9.13 -0.25 9.13
CA GLY A 58 -8.37 -0.70 7.97
C GLY A 58 -7.55 0.41 7.34
N THR A 59 -8.08 1.63 7.29
CA THR A 59 -7.34 2.80 6.83
C THR A 59 -6.20 3.15 7.78
N PHE A 60 -6.45 3.20 9.10
CA PHE A 60 -5.40 3.48 10.10
C PHE A 60 -4.32 2.40 10.10
N ALA A 61 -4.70 1.12 10.12
CA ALA A 61 -3.77 0.00 10.08
C ALA A 61 -2.98 -0.02 8.77
N GLY A 62 -3.66 0.21 7.64
CA GLY A 62 -3.05 0.29 6.33
C GLY A 62 -2.02 1.43 6.25
N LEU A 63 -2.38 2.63 6.70
CA LEU A 63 -1.46 3.78 6.72
C LEU A 63 -0.26 3.51 7.63
N TYR A 64 -0.49 2.98 8.83
CA TYR A 64 0.58 2.65 9.77
C TYR A 64 1.57 1.65 9.14
N HIS A 65 1.06 0.57 8.55
CA HIS A 65 1.87 -0.42 7.84
C HIS A 65 2.60 0.18 6.64
N PHE A 66 1.94 1.05 5.87
CA PHE A 66 2.53 1.72 4.72
C PHE A 66 3.72 2.59 5.15
N ILE A 67 3.52 3.50 6.11
CA ILE A 67 4.58 4.40 6.61
C ILE A 67 5.73 3.57 7.17
N LYS A 68 5.43 2.55 7.98
CA LYS A 68 6.46 1.67 8.54
C LYS A 68 7.24 0.93 7.46
N SER A 69 6.58 0.41 6.44
CA SER A 69 7.21 -0.29 5.32
C SER A 69 8.10 0.64 4.49
N VAL A 70 7.68 1.89 4.28
CA VAL A 70 8.50 2.91 3.61
C VAL A 70 9.77 3.19 4.43
N LEU A 71 9.62 3.46 5.73
CA LEU A 71 10.76 3.73 6.62
C LEU A 71 11.75 2.56 6.70
N ASP A 72 11.24 1.33 6.78
CA ASP A 72 12.07 0.12 6.80
C ASP A 72 12.78 -0.10 5.46
N ALA A 73 12.13 0.20 4.33
CA ALA A 73 12.74 0.12 3.00
C ALA A 73 13.87 1.15 2.82
N GLU A 74 13.71 2.37 3.33
CA GLU A 74 14.77 3.38 3.32
C GLU A 74 15.95 2.99 4.21
N LYS A 75 15.68 2.43 5.39
CA LYS A 75 16.73 1.96 6.30
C LYS A 75 17.55 0.84 5.66
N LYS A 76 16.90 -0.12 5.00
CA LYS A 76 17.57 -1.25 4.33
C LYS A 76 18.45 -0.81 3.16
N LYS A 77 18.04 0.22 2.43
CA LYS A 77 18.85 0.82 1.35
C LYS A 77 20.16 1.42 1.88
N ASN A 78 20.14 2.09 3.04
CA ASN A 78 21.32 2.72 3.64
C ASN A 78 22.28 1.73 4.33
N SER A 79 21.82 0.53 4.72
CA SER A 79 22.66 -0.47 5.39
C SER A 79 23.40 -1.39 4.42
N GLY A 80 22.91 -1.59 3.20
CA GLY A 80 23.57 -2.41 2.17
C GLY A 80 24.72 -1.73 1.43
N GLU A 81 24.98 -0.45 1.70
CA GLU A 81 26.07 0.34 1.07
C GLU A 81 27.35 0.38 1.95
N LYS A 82 27.36 -0.34 3.08
CA LYS A 82 28.48 -0.36 4.04
C LYS A 82 29.22 -1.71 4.15
N GLU A 83 28.96 -2.65 3.26
CA GLU A 83 29.69 -3.94 3.18
C GLU A 83 30.47 -4.07 1.88
#